data_AF-A0A6A5BZA5-F1
#
_entry.id   AF-A0A6A5BZA5-F1
#
_cell.length_a   1.000
_cell.length_b   1.000
_cell.length_c   1.000
_cell.angle_alpha   90.00
_cell.angle_beta   90.00
_cell.angle_gamma   90.00
#
_symmetry.space_group_name_H-M   'P 1'
#
loop_
_entity.id
_entity.type
_entity.pdbx_description
1 polymer ?
#
loop_
_entity_poly.entity_id
_entity_poly.type
_entity_poly.pdbx_seq_one_letter_code
_entity_poly.pdbx_strand_id
1 'polypeptide(L)'
;MESNFMGGSSDDLQTPFEKHQQNLKSESDMYRHFERYNLELVIKDINVDFVDEEEIKSEQASMIVFTAGVSVIAKLVYDSYNSHEQLGYGTAKSDSRGKAILEAKRKAIEDASIRCSKMFGDIHSGHTQSKKQQQLQKQQSSTVNKQR
;
A
#
# COMPACT_ATOMS: atom_id res chain seq x y z
N MET A 1 46.30 -19.29 -26.06
CA MET A 1 45.09 -18.72 -26.69
C MET A 1 44.03 -18.64 -25.60
N GLU A 2 43.91 -17.48 -24.98
CA GLU A 2 42.91 -17.21 -23.95
C GLU A 2 41.57 -16.95 -24.64
N SER A 3 40.55 -17.72 -24.30
CA SER A 3 39.18 -17.52 -24.76
C SER A 3 38.47 -16.54 -23.84
N ASN A 4 38.23 -15.32 -24.36
CA ASN A 4 37.38 -14.31 -23.72
C ASN A 4 35.93 -14.82 -23.62
N PHE A 5 35.44 -15.03 -22.39
CA PHE A 5 34.03 -15.27 -22.11
C PHE A 5 33.35 -13.92 -21.93
N MET A 6 32.40 -13.59 -22.81
CA MET A 6 31.63 -12.35 -22.76
C MET A 6 30.74 -12.32 -21.50
N GLY A 7 30.90 -11.29 -20.68
CA GLY A 7 29.95 -10.92 -19.65
C GLY A 7 28.70 -10.31 -20.29
N GLY A 8 27.63 -11.11 -20.40
CA GLY A 8 26.29 -10.60 -20.67
C GLY A 8 25.68 -10.04 -19.39
N SER A 9 25.40 -8.74 -19.39
CA SER A 9 24.66 -8.04 -18.34
C SER A 9 23.27 -8.64 -18.15
N SER A 10 22.94 -8.96 -16.90
CA SER A 10 21.75 -9.70 -16.45
C SER A 10 20.42 -8.91 -16.47
N ASP A 11 20.30 -7.87 -17.30
CA ASP A 11 19.15 -6.94 -17.27
C ASP A 11 18.00 -7.30 -18.23
N ASP A 12 18.15 -8.33 -19.08
CA ASP A 12 17.22 -8.57 -20.21
C ASP A 12 16.17 -9.68 -20.01
N LEU A 13 15.91 -10.13 -18.79
CA LEU A 13 14.97 -11.24 -18.52
C LEU A 13 13.81 -10.90 -17.58
N GLN A 14 13.31 -9.66 -17.59
CA GLN A 14 12.05 -9.34 -16.93
C GLN A 14 10.86 -9.55 -17.87
N THR A 15 9.91 -10.37 -17.43
CA THR A 15 8.65 -10.63 -18.12
C THR A 15 7.82 -9.35 -18.26
N PRO A 16 6.93 -9.26 -19.26
CA PRO A 16 6.03 -8.10 -19.42
C PRO A 16 5.19 -7.81 -18.16
N PHE A 17 4.84 -8.86 -17.40
CA PHE A 17 4.13 -8.74 -16.13
C PHE A 17 4.99 -8.11 -15.02
N GLU A 18 6.26 -8.53 -14.90
CA GLU A 18 7.21 -7.94 -13.94
C GLU A 18 7.51 -6.48 -14.27
N LYS A 19 7.66 -6.15 -15.56
CA LYS A 19 7.82 -4.76 -16.01
C LYS A 19 6.59 -3.92 -15.68
N HIS A 20 5.39 -4.45 -15.88
CA HIS A 20 4.15 -3.75 -15.52
C HIS A 20 4.02 -3.54 -14.00
N GLN A 21 4.35 -4.55 -13.18
CA GLN A 21 4.39 -4.40 -11.72
C GLN A 21 5.42 -3.38 -11.26
N GLN A 22 6.63 -3.37 -11.85
CA GLN A 22 7.65 -2.38 -11.52
C GLN A 22 7.24 -0.97 -11.90
N ASN A 23 6.57 -0.80 -13.04
CA ASN A 23 6.05 0.51 -13.44
C ASN A 23 5.03 1.03 -12.43
N LEU A 24 4.06 0.19 -12.04
CA LEU A 24 3.05 0.52 -11.02
C LEU A 24 3.68 0.84 -9.65
N LYS A 25 4.75 0.15 -9.27
CA LYS A 25 5.52 0.45 -8.05
C LYS A 25 6.25 1.79 -8.13
N SER A 26 6.86 2.10 -9.28
CA SER A 26 7.66 3.30 -9.48
C SER A 26 6.83 4.59 -9.56
N GLU A 27 5.57 4.50 -10.01
CA GLU A 27 4.62 5.61 -10.14
C GLU A 27 3.84 5.89 -8.86
N SER A 28 3.81 4.95 -7.91
CA SER A 28 3.06 5.12 -6.68
C SER A 28 3.92 5.69 -5.55
N ASP A 29 3.58 6.91 -5.11
CA ASP A 29 4.21 7.59 -3.97
C ASP A 29 4.18 6.74 -2.69
N MET A 30 3.14 5.91 -2.52
CA MET A 30 3.01 4.97 -1.42
C MET A 30 4.08 3.88 -1.46
N TYR A 31 4.34 3.27 -2.62
CA TYR A 31 5.38 2.24 -2.77
C TYR A 31 6.78 2.80 -2.54
N ARG A 32 7.05 4.02 -3.02
CA ARG A 32 8.31 4.73 -2.72
C ARG A 32 8.48 5.00 -1.23
N HIS A 33 7.39 5.27 -0.52
CA HIS A 33 7.40 5.43 0.94
C HIS A 33 7.65 4.08 1.64
N PHE A 34 6.99 3.02 1.18
CA PHE A 34 7.17 1.67 1.71
C PHE A 34 8.62 1.18 1.58
N GLU A 35 9.25 1.34 0.43
CA GLU A 35 10.67 0.97 0.24
C GLU A 35 11.63 1.84 1.07
N ARG A 36 11.33 3.14 1.24
CA ARG A 36 12.16 4.03 2.05
C ARG A 36 12.13 3.69 3.54
N TYR A 37 11.02 3.15 4.05
CA TYR A 37 10.81 2.87 5.47
C TYR A 37 10.69 1.38 5.83
N ASN A 38 10.94 0.45 4.88
CA ASN A 38 10.77 -1.00 5.05
C ASN A 38 9.42 -1.41 5.65
N LEU A 39 8.36 -0.75 5.21
CA LEU A 39 7.01 -0.99 5.71
C LEU A 39 6.50 -2.34 5.22
N GLU A 40 6.06 -3.19 6.15
CA GLU A 40 5.54 -4.52 5.87
C GLU A 40 4.02 -4.55 6.06
N LEU A 41 3.27 -4.91 5.00
CA LEU A 41 1.84 -5.18 5.10
C LEU A 41 1.61 -6.69 5.27
N VAL A 42 1.14 -7.08 6.45
CA VAL A 42 0.79 -8.45 6.80
C VAL A 42 -0.71 -8.63 6.73
N ILE A 43 -1.18 -9.49 5.82
CA ILE A 43 -2.58 -9.90 5.79
C ILE A 43 -2.82 -10.92 6.90
N LYS A 44 -3.72 -10.62 7.83
CA LYS A 44 -4.08 -11.49 8.95
C LYS A 44 -5.23 -12.42 8.60
N ASP A 45 -6.24 -11.88 7.95
CA ASP A 45 -7.41 -12.63 7.53
C ASP A 45 -8.06 -12.00 6.29
N ILE A 46 -8.69 -12.85 5.47
CA ILE A 46 -9.49 -12.45 4.31
C ILE A 46 -10.78 -13.26 4.35
N ASN A 47 -11.92 -12.58 4.49
CA ASN A 47 -13.23 -13.20 4.43
C ASN A 47 -14.00 -12.76 3.19
N VAL A 48 -14.58 -13.72 2.47
CA VAL A 48 -15.57 -13.42 1.42
C VAL A 48 -16.93 -13.40 2.09
N ASP A 49 -17.46 -12.20 2.32
CA ASP A 49 -18.67 -12.00 3.13
C ASP A 49 -19.92 -12.45 2.36
N PHE A 50 -19.99 -12.12 1.07
CA PHE A 50 -21.05 -12.57 0.18
C PHE A 50 -20.59 -12.62 -1.28
N VAL A 51 -21.32 -13.41 -2.07
CA VAL A 51 -21.24 -13.46 -3.53
C VAL A 51 -22.65 -13.63 -4.06
N ASP A 52 -23.19 -12.57 -4.63
CA ASP A 52 -24.53 -12.54 -5.21
C ASP A 52 -24.45 -12.72 -6.72
N GLU A 53 -25.43 -13.45 -7.27
CA GLU A 53 -25.61 -13.66 -8.70
C GLU A 53 -26.92 -13.02 -9.14
N GLU A 54 -26.86 -12.18 -10.18
CA GLU A 54 -28.00 -11.46 -10.73
C GLU A 54 -28.08 -11.70 -12.24
N GLU A 55 -29.22 -12.18 -12.73
CA GLU A 55 -29.50 -12.25 -14.15
C GLU A 55 -30.10 -10.92 -14.63
N ILE A 56 -29.33 -10.17 -15.41
CA ILE A 56 -29.79 -8.93 -16.03
C ILE A 56 -30.36 -9.27 -17.40
N LYS A 57 -31.67 -9.05 -17.57
CA LYS A 57 -32.38 -9.25 -18.83
C LYS A 57 -32.50 -7.93 -19.58
N SER A 58 -32.07 -7.92 -20.83
CA SER A 58 -32.39 -6.89 -21.81
C SER A 58 -33.38 -7.45 -22.84
N GLU A 59 -33.98 -6.58 -23.66
CA GLU A 59 -34.91 -6.98 -24.72
C GLU A 59 -34.30 -7.96 -25.75
N GLN A 60 -32.96 -8.05 -25.81
CA GLN A 60 -32.22 -8.79 -26.83
C GLN A 60 -31.28 -9.86 -26.26
N ALA A 61 -30.96 -9.83 -24.96
CA ALA A 61 -30.04 -10.78 -24.33
C ALA A 61 -30.25 -10.86 -22.81
N SER A 62 -29.86 -11.98 -22.21
CA SER A 62 -29.63 -12.06 -20.76
C SER A 62 -28.14 -12.23 -20.46
N MET A 63 -27.68 -11.59 -19.38
CA MET A 63 -26.32 -11.72 -18.88
C MET A 63 -26.33 -11.97 -17.38
N ILE A 64 -25.41 -12.81 -16.91
CA ILE A 64 -25.21 -13.06 -15.48
C ILE A 64 -24.14 -12.09 -14.98
N VAL A 65 -24.44 -11.38 -13.89
CA VAL A 65 -23.51 -10.49 -13.20
C VAL A 65 -23.33 -10.99 -11.78
N PHE A 66 -22.08 -11.05 -11.34
CA PHE A 66 -21.70 -11.42 -9.98
C PHE A 66 -21.29 -10.18 -9.21
N THR A 67 -21.80 -10.03 -7.98
CA THR A 67 -21.36 -9.01 -7.02
C THR A 67 -20.71 -9.71 -5.83
N ALA A 68 -19.47 -9.35 -5.50
CA ALA A 68 -18.78 -9.88 -4.33
C ALA A 68 -18.46 -8.78 -3.32
N GLY A 69 -18.62 -9.10 -2.03
CA GLY A 69 -18.14 -8.31 -0.88
C GLY A 69 -17.07 -9.07 -0.12
N VAL A 70 -15.98 -8.39 0.21
CA VAL A 70 -14.82 -8.98 0.89
C VAL A 70 -14.33 -8.05 2.00
N SER A 71 -14.08 -8.65 3.17
CA SER A 71 -13.44 -8.03 4.32
C SER A 71 -12.02 -8.54 4.49
N VAL A 72 -11.09 -7.66 4.85
CA VAL A 72 -9.69 -8.00 5.11
C VAL A 72 -9.21 -7.36 6.39
N ILE A 73 -8.57 -8.13 7.25
CA ILE A 73 -7.80 -7.60 8.39
C ILE A 73 -6.34 -7.56 7.95
N ALA A 74 -5.76 -6.37 7.91
CA ALA A 74 -4.36 -6.17 7.57
C ALA A 74 -3.64 -5.41 8.69
N LYS A 75 -2.37 -5.75 8.89
CA LYS A 75 -1.46 -5.09 9.81
C LYS A 75 -0.32 -4.46 9.04
N LEU A 76 -0.14 -3.15 9.18
CA LEU A 76 1.03 -2.45 8.65
C LEU A 76 2.06 -2.29 9.76
N VAL A 77 3.29 -2.76 9.53
CA VAL A 77 4.42 -2.71 10.46
C VAL A 77 5.43 -1.71 9.95
N TYR A 78 5.74 -0.70 10.77
CA TYR A 78 6.77 0.30 10.47
C TYR A 78 8.11 -0.07 11.12
N ASP A 79 8.08 -0.48 12.38
CA ASP A 79 9.23 -1.06 13.08
C ASP A 79 8.76 -2.09 14.12
N SER A 80 9.68 -2.64 14.90
CA SER A 80 9.38 -3.67 15.91
C SER A 80 8.38 -3.24 16.99
N TYR A 81 8.15 -1.93 17.17
CA TYR A 81 7.27 -1.38 18.20
C TYR A 81 6.08 -0.62 17.62
N ASN A 82 6.13 -0.22 16.35
CA ASN A 82 5.13 0.60 15.70
C ASN A 82 4.41 -0.18 14.60
N SER A 83 3.17 -0.55 14.88
CA SER A 83 2.31 -1.23 13.93
C SER A 83 0.84 -0.95 14.21
N HIS A 84 0.05 -0.93 13.14
CA HIS A 84 -1.38 -0.71 13.22
C HIS A 84 -2.12 -1.79 12.43
N GLU A 85 -3.18 -2.32 13.03
CA GLU A 85 -4.07 -3.28 12.41
C GLU A 85 -5.40 -2.59 12.09
N GLN A 86 -5.91 -2.82 10.88
CA GLN A 86 -7.16 -2.24 10.41
C GLN A 86 -7.96 -3.25 9.59
N LEU A 87 -9.28 -3.06 9.67
CA LEU A 87 -10.24 -3.71 8.78
C LEU A 87 -10.41 -2.87 7.52
N GLY A 88 -10.28 -3.50 6.36
CA GLY A 88 -10.65 -2.95 5.06
C GLY A 88 -11.78 -3.74 4.42
N TYR A 89 -12.54 -3.06 3.57
CA TYR A 89 -13.68 -3.65 2.89
C TYR A 89 -13.68 -3.28 1.40
N GLY A 90 -14.07 -4.23 0.56
CA GLY A 90 -14.09 -4.06 -0.89
C GLY A 90 -15.28 -4.74 -1.53
N THR A 91 -15.90 -4.06 -2.49
CA THR A 91 -16.96 -4.65 -3.33
C THR A 91 -16.62 -4.51 -4.81
N ALA A 92 -17.02 -5.51 -5.59
CA ALA A 92 -16.86 -5.48 -7.04
C ALA A 92 -17.98 -6.25 -7.74
N LYS A 93 -18.31 -5.76 -8.94
CA LYS A 93 -19.24 -6.41 -9.87
C LYS A 93 -18.48 -6.88 -11.11
N SER A 94 -18.79 -8.06 -11.62
CA SER A 94 -18.15 -8.60 -12.82
C SER A 94 -19.02 -9.64 -13.55
N ASP A 95 -18.68 -9.92 -14.80
CA ASP A 95 -19.26 -10.98 -15.64
C ASP A 95 -18.86 -12.39 -15.19
N SER A 96 -17.92 -12.49 -14.26
CA SER A 96 -17.40 -13.74 -13.73
C SER A 96 -17.27 -13.67 -12.21
N ARG A 97 -17.74 -14.73 -11.54
CA ARG A 97 -17.60 -14.92 -10.09
C ARG A 97 -16.16 -14.72 -9.62
N GLY A 98 -15.20 -15.34 -10.30
CA GLY A 98 -13.78 -15.25 -9.92
C GLY A 98 -13.22 -13.85 -10.04
N LYS A 99 -13.55 -13.12 -11.11
CA LYS A 99 -13.14 -11.73 -11.31
C LYS A 99 -13.74 -10.79 -10.25
N ALA A 100 -15.02 -10.96 -9.94
CA ALA A 100 -15.68 -10.17 -8.90
C ALA A 100 -14.99 -10.35 -7.53
N ILE A 101 -14.71 -11.59 -7.13
CA ILE A 101 -14.02 -11.88 -5.85
C ILE A 101 -12.59 -11.31 -5.86
N LEU A 102 -11.84 -11.48 -6.95
CA LEU A 102 -10.46 -11.00 -7.04
C LEU A 102 -10.38 -9.49 -6.91
N GLU A 103 -11.26 -8.76 -7.61
CA GLU A 103 -11.29 -7.30 -7.56
C GLU A 103 -11.80 -6.79 -6.21
N ALA A 104 -12.78 -7.45 -5.59
CA ALA A 104 -13.22 -7.13 -4.23
C ALA A 104 -12.10 -7.33 -3.20
N LYS A 105 -11.33 -8.41 -3.29
CA LYS A 105 -10.12 -8.64 -2.47
C LYS A 105 -9.09 -7.53 -2.65
N ARG A 106 -8.79 -7.15 -3.88
CA ARG A 106 -7.83 -6.08 -4.19
C ARG A 106 -8.24 -4.77 -3.50
N LYS A 107 -9.51 -4.38 -3.63
CA LYS A 107 -10.06 -3.18 -3.00
C LYS A 107 -10.06 -3.25 -1.47
N ALA A 108 -10.38 -4.40 -0.90
CA ALA A 108 -10.38 -4.59 0.55
C ALA A 108 -8.97 -4.47 1.15
N ILE A 109 -7.96 -5.04 0.49
CA ILE A 109 -6.55 -4.88 0.87
C ILE A 109 -6.11 -3.42 0.76
N GLU A 110 -6.49 -2.75 -0.32
CA GLU A 110 -6.17 -1.33 -0.55
C GLU A 110 -6.80 -0.43 0.53
N ASP A 111 -8.08 -0.63 0.86
CA ASP A 111 -8.77 0.09 1.93
C ASP A 111 -8.10 -0.16 3.29
N ALA A 112 -7.78 -1.42 3.62
CA ALA A 112 -7.09 -1.77 4.88
C ALA A 112 -5.72 -1.09 4.97
N SER A 113 -4.95 -1.09 3.88
CA SER A 113 -3.63 -0.47 3.79
C SER A 113 -3.68 1.05 3.96
N ILE A 114 -4.62 1.72 3.29
CA ILE A 114 -4.84 3.17 3.43
C ILE A 114 -5.22 3.52 4.87
N ARG A 115 -6.12 2.75 5.50
CA ARG A 115 -6.51 2.96 6.89
C ARG A 115 -5.35 2.75 7.85
N CYS A 116 -4.56 1.69 7.67
CA CYS A 116 -3.36 1.46 8.47
C CYS A 116 -2.39 2.64 8.36
N SER A 117 -2.15 3.12 7.15
CA SER A 117 -1.22 4.22 6.88
C SER A 117 -1.64 5.52 7.55
N LYS A 118 -2.95 5.81 7.59
CA LYS A 118 -3.49 6.99 8.30
C LYS A 118 -3.25 6.97 9.81
N MET A 119 -3.10 5.79 10.42
CA MET A 119 -2.88 5.68 11.88
C MET A 119 -1.50 6.16 12.32
N PHE A 120 -0.52 6.10 11.42
CA PHE A 120 0.80 6.67 11.69
C PHE A 120 0.80 8.22 11.64
N GLY A 121 -0.34 8.84 11.33
CA GLY A 121 -0.51 10.29 11.23
C GLY A 121 0.18 10.90 10.01
N ASP A 122 0.38 12.22 10.04
CA ASP A 122 1.31 12.88 9.12
C ASP A 122 2.73 12.47 9.50
N ILE A 123 3.18 11.31 9.01
CA ILE A 123 4.57 10.85 9.11
C ILE A 123 5.53 11.88 8.44
N HIS A 124 4.99 12.81 7.66
CA HIS A 124 5.65 13.99 7.11
C HIS A 124 5.87 15.15 8.11
N SER A 125 5.14 15.20 9.22
CA SER A 125 5.26 16.26 10.25
C SER A 125 6.18 15.88 11.41
N GLY A 126 6.49 14.59 11.53
CA GLY A 126 7.02 13.96 12.75
C GLY A 126 8.53 13.87 12.92
N HIS A 127 9.36 14.47 12.05
CA HIS A 127 10.81 14.52 12.33
C HIS A 127 11.51 15.87 12.02
N THR A 128 10.75 16.94 11.80
CA THR A 128 11.30 18.31 11.59
C THR A 128 11.02 19.26 12.76
N GLN A 129 10.09 18.92 13.66
CA GLN A 129 9.74 19.73 14.85
C GLN A 129 10.88 19.76 15.90
N SER A 130 11.74 18.74 15.94
CA SER A 130 12.89 18.70 16.86
C SER A 130 13.94 19.79 16.58
N LYS A 131 14.16 20.17 15.31
CA LYS A 131 15.17 21.18 14.97
C LYS A 131 14.69 22.60 15.24
N LYS A 132 13.40 22.89 15.07
CA LYS A 132 12.82 24.22 15.36
C LYS A 132 12.70 24.48 16.87
N GLN A 133 12.34 23.46 17.66
CA GLN A 133 12.33 23.57 19.12
C GLN A 133 13.74 23.69 19.72
N GLN A 134 14.75 22.99 19.17
CA GLN A 134 16.14 23.14 19.62
C GLN A 134 16.74 24.53 19.29
N GLN A 135 16.31 25.18 18.20
CA GLN A 135 16.74 26.56 17.91
C GLN A 135 16.09 27.59 18.84
N LEU A 136 14.83 27.39 19.23
CA LEU A 136 14.14 28.26 20.19
C LEU A 136 14.72 28.15 21.62
N GLN A 137 15.14 26.97 22.06
CA GLN A 137 15.83 26.81 23.35
C GLN A 137 17.24 27.43 23.36
N LYS A 138 17.96 27.40 22.23
CA LYS A 138 19.27 28.07 22.11
C LYS A 138 19.17 29.60 22.12
N GLN A 139 18.09 30.18 21.60
CA GLN A 139 17.88 31.62 21.65
C GLN A 139 17.44 32.12 23.04
N GLN A 140 16.74 31.31 23.83
CA GLN A 140 16.37 31.69 25.19
C GLN A 140 17.54 31.58 26.20
N SER A 141 18.47 30.65 25.98
CA SER A 141 19.67 30.50 26.82
C SER A 141 20.77 31.53 26.51
N SER A 142 20.78 32.16 25.33
CA SER A 142 21.70 33.26 25.00
C SER A 142 21.31 34.62 25.59
N THR A 143 20.06 34.80 26.04
CA THR A 143 19.57 36.08 26.56
C THR A 143 19.84 36.25 28.07
N VAL A 144 19.96 35.15 28.81
CA VAL A 144 20.21 35.18 30.26
C VAL A 144 21.67 35.50 30.61
N ASN A 145 22.63 35.19 29.73
CA ASN A 145 24.07 35.42 29.98
C ASN A 145 24.60 36.80 29.53
N LYS A 146 23.73 37.74 29.13
CA LYS A 146 24.13 39.12 28.76
C LYS A 146 23.70 40.21 29.75
N GLN A 147 23.17 39.83 30.92
CA GLN A 147 22.76 40.76 31.98
C GLN A 147 23.46 40.49 33.32
N ARG A 148 24.75 40.14 33.30
CA ARG A 148 25.64 40.27 34.44
C ARG A 148 26.92 40.99 34.03
#